data_AF-A0A090X2K4-F1
#
_entry.id   AF-A0A090X2K4-F1
#
_cell.length_a   1.000
_cell.length_b   1.000
_cell.length_c   1.000
_cell.angle_alpha   90.00
_cell.angle_beta   90.00
_cell.angle_gamma   90.00
#
_symmetry.space_group_name_H-M   'P 1'
#
loop_
_entity.id
_entity.type
_entity.pdbx_description
1 polymer ?
#
loop_
_entity_poly.entity_id
_entity_poly.type
_entity_poly.pdbx_seq_one_letter_code
_entity_poly.pdbx_strand_id
1 'polypeptide(L)'
;MYDEDQAAKPYISAIHLNLSKDDNATFKPQRFGGTVGINHLTEYLKAYENVGVNHMAINLRKSETPVSEAIAKIKEIVLPEFDTI
;
A
#
# COMPACT_ATOMS: atom_id res chain seq x y z
N MET A 1 -5.83 34.62 4.56
CA MET A 1 -6.49 34.27 3.27
C MET A 1 -5.69 33.12 2.71
N TYR A 2 -6.26 31.92 2.67
CA TYR A 2 -5.64 30.81 1.94
C TYR A 2 -5.95 31.01 0.45
N ASP A 3 -4.94 30.82 -0.38
CA ASP A 3 -5.06 30.89 -1.83
C ASP A 3 -5.76 29.60 -2.30
N GLU A 4 -7.04 29.69 -2.65
CA GLU A 4 -7.85 28.53 -3.04
C GLU A 4 -7.61 28.10 -4.51
N ASP A 5 -6.83 28.89 -5.28
CA ASP A 5 -6.48 28.61 -6.68
C ASP A 5 -5.18 27.78 -6.83
N GLN A 6 -4.64 27.23 -5.73
CA GLN A 6 -3.45 26.40 -5.79
C GLN A 6 -3.79 24.96 -6.24
N ALA A 7 -3.13 24.50 -7.31
CA ALA A 7 -3.19 23.11 -7.74
C ALA A 7 -2.87 22.15 -6.58
N ALA A 8 -3.62 21.04 -6.49
CA ALA A 8 -3.44 20.04 -5.45
C ALA A 8 -1.98 19.53 -5.44
N LYS A 9 -1.29 19.70 -4.30
CA LYS A 9 0.08 19.23 -4.13
C LYS A 9 0.06 17.73 -3.85
N PRO A 10 0.94 16.93 -4.48
CA PRO A 10 0.96 15.49 -4.27
C PRO A 10 1.31 15.16 -2.82
N TYR A 11 0.53 14.27 -2.22
CA TYR A 11 0.75 13.74 -0.88
C TYR A 11 1.41 12.38 -0.94
N ILE A 12 2.52 12.25 -0.22
CA ILE A 12 3.29 11.01 -0.08
C ILE A 12 3.09 10.47 1.33
N SER A 13 2.79 9.18 1.43
CA SER A 13 2.73 8.45 2.70
C SER A 13 3.59 7.19 2.65
N ALA A 14 3.78 6.56 3.81
CA ALA A 14 4.57 5.34 3.93
C ALA A 14 3.95 4.37 4.95
N ILE A 15 4.03 3.08 4.66
CA ILE A 15 3.55 2.01 5.56
C ILE A 15 4.60 0.93 5.78
N HIS A 16 4.59 0.36 6.97
CA HIS A 16 5.21 -0.92 7.28
C HIS A 16 4.24 -2.03 6.94
N LEU A 17 4.45 -2.65 5.78
CA LEU A 17 3.66 -3.78 5.33
C LEU A 17 4.30 -5.08 5.81
N ASN A 18 3.56 -5.85 6.58
CA ASN A 18 3.85 -7.25 6.78
C ASN A 18 2.96 -8.06 5.81
N LEU A 19 3.54 -8.59 4.73
CA LEU A 19 2.79 -9.46 3.83
C LEU A 19 2.69 -10.86 4.47
N SER A 20 1.45 -11.29 4.74
CA SER A 20 1.21 -12.60 5.35
C SER A 20 1.54 -13.74 4.39
N LYS A 21 1.82 -14.92 4.95
CA LYS A 21 1.90 -16.17 4.18
C LYS A 21 0.52 -16.70 3.75
N ASP A 22 -0.53 -16.32 4.46
CA ASP A 22 -1.91 -16.58 4.04
C ASP A 22 -2.35 -15.46 3.10
N ASP A 23 -2.48 -15.79 1.81
CA ASP A 23 -2.84 -14.84 0.76
C ASP A 23 -4.23 -14.22 0.96
N ASN A 24 -5.12 -14.84 1.75
CA ASN A 24 -6.46 -14.35 2.07
C ASN A 24 -6.57 -13.75 3.49
N ALA A 25 -5.45 -13.52 4.19
CA ALA A 25 -5.48 -12.91 5.50
C ALA A 25 -6.08 -11.49 5.43
N THR A 26 -7.17 -11.25 6.16
CA THR A 26 -7.77 -9.92 6.32
C THR A 26 -6.80 -8.96 6.99
N PHE A 27 -6.89 -7.66 6.68
CA PHE A 27 -6.01 -6.64 7.24
C PHE A 27 -6.06 -6.60 8.77
N LYS A 28 -4.89 -6.64 9.42
CA LYS A 28 -4.72 -6.49 10.87
C LYS A 28 -3.77 -5.31 11.17
N PRO A 29 -4.24 -4.25 11.83
CA PRO A 29 -3.43 -3.06 12.08
C PRO A 29 -2.28 -3.35 13.04
N GLN A 30 -1.14 -2.69 12.79
CA GLN A 30 0.08 -2.74 13.58
C GLN A 30 0.74 -1.37 13.62
N ARG A 31 1.81 -1.22 14.40
CA ARG A 31 2.54 0.05 14.50
C ARG A 31 3.10 0.46 13.12
N PHE A 32 2.61 1.60 12.61
CA PHE A 32 2.96 2.17 11.31
C PHE A 32 2.52 1.35 10.09
N GLY A 33 1.49 0.50 10.21
CA GLY A 33 0.97 -0.26 9.07
C GLY A 33 0.13 -1.45 9.51
N GLY A 34 0.39 -2.63 8.95
CA GLY A 34 -0.39 -3.82 9.28
C GLY A 34 0.07 -5.09 8.57
N THR A 35 -0.54 -6.20 8.96
CA THR A 35 -0.43 -7.49 8.27
C THR A 35 -1.63 -7.68 7.35
N VAL A 36 -1.41 -8.14 6.13
CA VAL A 36 -2.49 -8.46 5.17
C VAL A 36 -2.01 -9.51 4.17
N GLY A 37 -2.93 -10.31 3.66
CA GLY A 37 -2.69 -11.22 2.54
C GLY A 37 -2.68 -10.47 1.21
N ILE A 38 -1.99 -11.00 0.20
CA ILE A 38 -1.85 -10.30 -1.08
C ILE A 38 -3.20 -10.01 -1.76
N ASN A 39 -4.19 -10.89 -1.60
CA ASN A 39 -5.51 -10.74 -2.24
C ASN A 39 -6.33 -9.58 -1.67
N HIS A 40 -5.98 -9.07 -0.48
CA HIS A 40 -6.64 -7.92 0.15
C HIS A 40 -5.81 -6.64 0.12
N LEU A 41 -4.56 -6.70 -0.35
CA LEU A 41 -3.66 -5.54 -0.32
C LEU A 41 -4.12 -4.41 -1.26
N THR A 42 -4.63 -4.75 -2.44
CA THR A 42 -5.13 -3.76 -3.41
C THR A 42 -6.26 -2.92 -2.82
N GLU A 43 -7.27 -3.54 -2.21
CA GLU A 43 -8.41 -2.86 -1.59
C GLU A 43 -7.92 -1.84 -0.54
N TYR A 44 -6.96 -2.24 0.29
CA TYR A 44 -6.39 -1.38 1.32
C TYR A 44 -5.62 -0.18 0.73
N LEU A 45 -4.84 -0.39 -0.33
CA LEU A 45 -4.11 0.69 -1.01
C LEU A 45 -5.05 1.63 -1.77
N LYS A 46 -6.13 1.10 -2.38
CA LYS A 46 -7.20 1.92 -2.99
C LYS A 46 -7.92 2.79 -1.97
N ALA A 47 -8.09 2.32 -0.73
CA ALA A 47 -8.63 3.16 0.34
C ALA A 47 -7.74 4.39 0.63
N TYR A 48 -6.40 4.25 0.56
CA TYR A 48 -5.48 5.39 0.68
C TYR A 48 -5.54 6.34 -0.52
N GLU A 49 -5.61 5.79 -1.73
CA GLU A 49 -5.78 6.59 -2.95
C GLU A 49 -7.06 7.43 -2.86
N ASN A 50 -8.18 6.83 -2.46
CA ASN A 50 -9.48 7.50 -2.32
C ASN A 50 -9.50 8.66 -1.31
N VAL A 51 -8.59 8.65 -0.32
CA VAL A 51 -8.46 9.76 0.65
C VAL A 51 -7.38 10.78 0.24
N GLY A 52 -6.81 10.65 -0.95
CA GLY A 52 -5.89 11.64 -1.54
C GLY A 52 -4.41 11.31 -1.41
N VAL A 53 -4.03 10.06 -1.11
CA VAL A 53 -2.61 9.65 -1.20
C VAL A 53 -2.23 9.45 -2.66
N ASN A 54 -1.24 10.19 -3.14
CA ASN A 54 -0.74 10.07 -4.52
C ASN A 54 0.40 9.06 -4.66
N HIS A 55 1.20 8.89 -3.60
CA HIS A 55 2.31 7.94 -3.59
C HIS A 55 2.43 7.24 -2.24
N MET A 56 2.55 5.91 -2.27
CA MET A 56 2.70 5.08 -1.08
C MET A 56 4.04 4.35 -1.10
N ALA A 57 4.93 4.68 -0.17
CA ALA A 57 6.16 3.93 0.05
C ALA A 57 5.88 2.71 0.95
N ILE A 58 6.31 1.52 0.53
CA ILE A 58 6.07 0.26 1.24
C ILE A 58 7.38 -0.26 1.84
N ASN A 59 7.39 -0.51 3.15
CA ASN A 59 8.51 -1.12 3.87
C ASN A 59 8.19 -2.57 4.25
N LEU A 60 8.93 -3.52 3.67
CA LEU A 60 8.75 -4.97 3.84
C LEU A 60 9.65 -5.60 4.91
N ARG A 61 10.32 -4.81 5.77
CA ARG A 61 11.29 -5.31 6.77
C ARG A 61 10.74 -6.43 7.67
N LYS A 62 9.44 -6.42 7.95
CA LYS A 62 8.77 -7.38 8.84
C LYS A 62 7.84 -8.35 8.10
N SER A 63 7.96 -8.45 6.78
CA SER A 63 7.14 -9.37 5.99
C SER A 63 7.37 -10.82 6.39
N GLU A 64 6.29 -11.56 6.64
CA GLU A 64 6.32 -13.01 6.89
C GLU A 64 6.67 -13.77 5.60
N THR A 65 6.15 -13.28 4.48
CA THR A 65 6.52 -13.73 3.14
C THR A 65 7.91 -13.20 2.79
N PRO A 66 8.85 -14.03 2.27
CA PRO A 66 10.18 -13.59 1.86
C PRO A 66 10.13 -12.37 0.94
N VAL A 67 11.02 -11.39 1.14
CA VAL A 67 10.95 -10.09 0.44
C VAL A 67 10.91 -10.23 -1.09
N SER A 68 11.70 -11.13 -1.67
CA SER A 68 11.71 -11.37 -3.13
C SER A 68 10.36 -11.89 -3.63
N GLU A 69 9.73 -12.79 -2.89
CA GLU A 69 8.41 -13.32 -3.20
C GLU A 69 7.33 -12.26 -3.00
N ALA A 70 7.42 -11.47 -1.92
CA ALA A 70 6.50 -10.37 -1.66
C ALA A 70 6.52 -9.33 -2.79
N ILE A 71 7.71 -8.95 -3.28
CA ILE A 71 7.86 -8.05 -4.42
C ILE A 71 7.26 -8.65 -5.69
N ALA A 72 7.50 -9.94 -5.96
CA ALA A 72 6.92 -10.63 -7.12
C ALA A 72 5.39 -10.65 -7.06
N LYS A 73 4.82 -11.03 -5.91
CA LYS A 73 3.38 -11.01 -5.65
C LYS A 73 2.77 -9.61 -5.81
N ILE A 74 3.39 -8.58 -5.26
CA ILE A 74 2.95 -7.19 -5.41
C ILE A 74 2.99 -6.77 -6.88
N LYS A 75 4.05 -7.13 -7.61
CA LYS A 75 4.16 -6.84 -9.04
C LYS A 75 3.05 -7.49 -9.86
N GLU A 76 2.70 -8.75 -9.57
CA GLU A 76 1.73 -9.51 -10.35
C GLU A 76 0.28 -9.15 -10.01
N ILE A 77 -0.03 -8.90 -8.74
CA ILE A 77 -1.41 -8.80 -8.25
C ILE A 77 -1.82 -7.34 -7.96
N VAL A 78 -0.88 -6.52 -7.49
CA VAL A 78 -1.20 -5.19 -6.95
C VAL A 78 -0.86 -4.08 -7.93
N LEU A 79 0.35 -4.10 -8.51
CA LEU A 79 0.78 -3.03 -9.44
C LEU A 79 -0.14 -2.83 -10.66
N PRO A 80 -0.74 -3.86 -11.28
CA PRO A 80 -1.63 -3.65 -12.43
C PRO A 80 -2.89 -2.82 -12.11
N GLU A 81 -3.24 -2.69 -10.83
CA GLU A 81 -4.43 -1.96 -10.36
C GLU A 81 -4.16 -0.46 -10.15
N PHE A 82 -2.91 -0.02 -10.34
CA PHE A 82 -2.50 1.38 -10.24
C PHE A 82 -1.89 1.84 -11.56
N ASP A 83 -2.39 2.96 -12.08
CA ASP A 83 -1.85 3.55 -13.30
C ASP A 83 -0.41 4.00 -13.06
N THR A 84 0.45 3.74 -14.04
CA THR A 84 1.83 4.23 -14.01
C THR A 84 1.81 5.64 -14.59
N ILE A 85 2.09 6.64 -13.75
CA ILE A 85 2.23 8.05 -14.14
C ILE A 85 3.52 8.25 -14.95
#